data_AF-A0A5Y7ADN6-F1
#
_entry.id   AF-A0A5Y7ADN6-F1
#
_cell.length_a   1.000
_cell.length_b   1.000
_cell.length_c   1.000
_cell.angle_alpha   90.00
_cell.angle_beta   90.00
_cell.angle_gamma   90.00
#
_symmetry.space_group_name_H-M   'P 1'
#
loop_
_entity.id
_entity.type
_entity.pdbx_description
1 polymer ?
#
loop_
_entity_poly.entity_id
_entity_poly.type
_entity_poly.pdbx_seq_one_letter_code
_entity_poly.pdbx_strand_id
1 'polypeptide(L)' 'MMSNFSIDVRHVNGSLTQPIDTGMSCKDIVEYFISDDHGAPASLLTILVETESGKRVTVTVPYDANGSVFVNIDGESI' A
#
# COMPACT_ATOMS: atom_id res chain seq x y z
N MET A 1 -15.18 -9.68 9.33
CA MET A 1 -15.23 -8.25 8.97
C MET A 1 -14.37 -8.08 7.73
N MET A 2 -14.83 -7.30 6.74
CA MET A 2 -13.97 -6.92 5.61
C MET A 2 -12.85 -6.03 6.15
N SER A 3 -11.62 -6.23 5.65
CA SER A 3 -10.49 -5.35 5.98
C SER A 3 -10.83 -3.95 5.46
N ASN A 4 -10.60 -2.92 6.27
CA ASN A 4 -10.78 -1.53 5.84
C ASN A 4 -9.49 -0.97 5.22
N PHE A 5 -8.59 -1.85 4.78
CA PHE A 5 -7.24 -1.52 4.37
C PHE A 5 -6.70 -2.53 3.37
N SER A 6 -5.95 -2.03 2.39
CA SER A 6 -5.16 -2.85 1.45
C SER A 6 -3.81 -2.20 1.17
N ILE A 7 -2.83 -3.03 0.83
CA ILE A 7 -1.55 -2.59 0.28
C ILE A 7 -1.32 -3.24 -1.07
N ASP A 8 -0.97 -2.40 -2.04
CA ASP A 8 -0.56 -2.80 -3.38
C ASP A 8 0.86 -2.33 -3.67
N VAL A 9 1.71 -3.22 -4.19
CA VAL A 9 3.06 -2.87 -4.64
C VAL A 9 3.19 -3.17 -6.12
N ARG A 10 3.54 -2.15 -6.90
CA ARG A 10 3.86 -2.31 -8.33
C ARG A 10 5.36 -2.43 -8.50
N HIS A 11 5.81 -3.41 -9.26
CA HIS A 11 7.22 -3.66 -9.56
C HIS A 11 7.66 -3.00 -10.87
N VAL A 12 8.97 -2.82 -11.04
CA VAL A 12 9.58 -2.20 -12.23
C VAL A 12 9.30 -2.97 -13.55
N ASN A 13 9.04 -4.27 -13.47
CA ASN A 13 8.69 -5.12 -14.61
C ASN A 13 7.17 -5.12 -14.92
N GLY A 14 6.37 -4.34 -14.17
CA GLY A 14 4.92 -4.27 -14.30
C GLY A 14 4.15 -5.36 -13.55
N SER A 15 4.81 -6.30 -12.85
CA SER A 15 4.11 -7.21 -11.93
C SER A 15 3.60 -6.48 -10.70
N LEU A 16 2.62 -7.10 -10.04
CA LEU A 16 2.08 -6.64 -8.77
C LEU A 16 2.43 -7.68 -7.71
N THR A 17 2.81 -7.23 -6.52
CA THR A 17 2.73 -8.09 -5.33
C THR A 17 1.26 -8.54 -5.18
N GLN A 18 1.04 -9.77 -4.72
CA GLN A 18 -0.32 -10.24 -4.47
C GLN A 18 -1.04 -9.23 -3.55
N PRO A 19 -2.30 -8.86 -3.84
CA PRO A 19 -3.03 -7.92 -3.00
C PRO A 19 -3.06 -8.45 -1.57
N ILE A 20 -2.52 -7.66 -0.63
CA ILE A 20 -2.61 -7.99 0.79
C ILE A 20 -3.98 -7.54 1.23
N ASP A 21 -4.97 -8.40 1.03
CA ASP A 21 -6.35 -8.17 1.41
C ASP A 21 -6.94 -9.31 2.25
N THR A 22 -7.78 -8.89 3.20
CA THR A 22 -8.79 -9.61 3.98
C THR A 22 -8.32 -10.78 4.85
N GLY A 23 -7.92 -10.45 6.08
CA GLY A 23 -7.93 -11.39 7.22
C GLY A 23 -6.62 -11.54 7.97
N MET A 24 -5.51 -11.04 7.41
CA MET A 24 -4.23 -10.98 8.12
C MET A 24 -4.29 -9.96 9.26
N SER A 25 -3.62 -10.26 10.37
CA SER A 25 -3.44 -9.28 11.43
C SER A 25 -2.44 -8.21 10.98
N CYS A 26 -2.50 -7.00 11.55
CA CYS A 26 -1.50 -5.95 11.27
C CYS A 26 -0.07 -6.43 11.58
N LYS A 27 0.10 -7.33 12.55
CA LYS A 27 1.38 -7.96 12.85
C LYS A 27 1.89 -8.78 11.66
N ASP A 28 1.05 -9.65 11.10
CA ASP A 28 1.43 -10.51 9.97
C ASP A 28 1.73 -9.69 8.71
N ILE A 29 1.02 -8.57 8.52
CA ILE A 29 1.30 -7.62 7.42
C ILE A 29 2.69 -6.98 7.59
N VAL A 30 3.01 -6.50 8.79
CA VAL A 30 4.32 -5.91 9.08
C VAL A 30 5.44 -6.95 8.92
N GLU A 31 5.24 -8.16 9.44
CA GLU A 31 6.20 -9.25 9.28
C GLU A 31 6.38 -9.61 7.80
N TYR A 32 5.32 -9.68 7.00
CA TYR A 32 5.40 -9.92 5.56
C TYR A 32 6.27 -8.87 4.84
N PHE A 33 6.03 -7.58 5.09
CA PHE A 33 6.80 -6.51 4.43
C PHE A 33 8.26 -6.42 4.86
N ILE A 34 8.56 -6.71 6.13
CA ILE A 34 9.94 -6.63 6.65
C ILE A 34 10.74 -7.89 6.29
N SER A 35 10.07 -9.03 6.11
CA SER A 35 10.74 -10.33 5.93
C SER A 35 10.95 -10.77 4.48
N ASP A 36 10.27 -10.18 3.49
CA ASP A 36 10.18 -10.77 2.14
C ASP A 36 11.02 -10.08 1.04
N ASP A 37 11.66 -10.94 0.24
CA ASP A 37 12.40 -10.73 -1.01
C ASP A 37 11.38 -10.77 -2.17
N HIS A 38 10.54 -9.73 -2.26
CA HIS A 38 9.29 -9.66 -3.05
C HIS A 38 9.46 -9.68 -4.59
N GLY A 39 10.46 -10.37 -5.11
CA GLY A 39 10.69 -10.49 -6.54
C GLY A 39 11.33 -9.25 -7.14
N ALA A 40 10.76 -8.73 -8.24
CA ALA A 40 11.34 -7.59 -8.93
C ALA A 40 11.27 -6.31 -8.06
N PRO A 41 12.23 -5.39 -8.16
CA PRO A 41 12.24 -4.17 -7.35
C PRO A 41 10.91 -3.42 -7.42
N ALA A 42 10.45 -2.91 -6.28
CA ALA A 42 9.29 -2.05 -6.21
C ALA A 42 9.53 -0.74 -6.98
N SER A 43 8.48 -0.24 -7.61
CA SER A 43 8.43 1.06 -8.31
C SER A 43 7.45 2.02 -7.64
N LEU A 44 6.44 1.47 -6.97
CA LEU A 44 5.37 2.22 -6.31
C LEU A 44 4.74 1.37 -5.20
N LEU A 45 4.58 1.96 -4.02
CA LEU A 45 3.78 1.42 -2.94
C LEU A 45 2.50 2.27 -2.82
N THR A 46 1.34 1.61 -2.82
CA THR A 46 0.05 2.25 -2.58
C THR A 46 -0.62 1.62 -1.38
N ILE A 47 -1.05 2.47 -0.46
CA ILE A 47 -1.79 2.10 0.74
C ILE A 47 -3.18 2.71 0.61
N LEU A 48 -4.22 1.89 0.68
CA LEU A 48 -5.60 2.34 0.70
C LEU A 48 -6.22 2.06 2.05
N VAL A 49 -6.89 3.05 2.63
CA VAL A 49 -7.64 2.93 3.89
C VAL A 49 -9.06 3.46 3.66
N GLU A 50 -10.04 2.69 4.10
CA GLU A 50 -11.41 3.14 4.31
C GLU A 50 -11.59 3.47 5.80
N THR A 51 -11.89 4.72 6.12
CA THR A 51 -12.06 5.17 7.51
C THR A 51 -13.46 4.81 8.01
N GLU A 52 -13.66 4.83 9.32
CA GLU A 52 -15.00 4.68 9.91
C GLU A 52 -15.97 5.80 9.48
N SER A 53 -15.43 6.97 9.10
CA SER A 53 -16.21 8.06 8.52
C SER A 53 -16.57 7.86 7.04
N GLY A 54 -16.15 6.74 6.43
CA GLY A 54 -16.38 6.40 5.03
C GLY A 54 -15.45 7.12 4.05
N LYS A 55 -14.43 7.82 4.54
CA LYS A 55 -13.43 8.48 3.68
C LYS A 55 -12.44 7.46 3.14
N ARG A 56 -12.03 7.65 1.90
CA ARG A 56 -10.95 6.88 1.29
C ARG A 56 -9.65 7.66 1.37
N VAL A 57 -8.70 7.15 2.14
CA VAL A 57 -7.34 7.66 2.19
C VAL A 57 -6.49 6.84 1.24
N THR A 58 -5.71 7.50 0.40
CA THR A 58 -4.69 6.87 -0.44
C THR A 58 -3.35 7.48 -0.11
N VAL A 59 -2.38 6.64 0.28
CA VAL A 59 -0.99 7.04 0.46
C VAL A 59 -0.18 6.37 -0.64
N THR A 60 0.57 7.17 -1.38
CA THR A 60 1.42 6.70 -2.47
C THR A 60 2.86 7.07 -2.18
N VAL A 61 3.71 6.05 -2.14
CA VAL A 61 5.16 6.18 -1.94
C VAL A 61 5.85 5.73 -3.24
N PRO A 62 6.33 6.67 -4.06
CA PRO A 62 7.15 6.35 -5.22
C PRO A 62 8.50 5.78 -4.78
N TYR A 63 9.05 4.86 -5.56
CA TYR A 63 10.45 4.45 -5.41
C TYR A 63 11.36 5.47 -6.12
N ASP A 64 11.57 6.63 -5.47
CA ASP A 64 12.47 7.69 -5.95
C ASP A 64 13.45 8.17 -4.86
N ALA A 65 14.44 8.97 -5.27
CA ALA A 65 15.45 9.53 -4.37
C ALA A 65 15.02 10.83 -3.67
N ASN A 66 13.81 11.34 -3.96
CA ASN A 66 13.35 12.64 -3.50
C ASN A 66 12.71 12.57 -2.11
N GLY A 67 12.35 11.36 -1.64
CA GLY A 67 11.73 11.15 -0.34
C GLY A 67 10.33 11.76 -0.22
N SER A 68 9.65 11.95 -1.35
CA SER A 68 8.29 12.52 -1.39
C SER A 68 7.24 11.44 -1.20
N VAL A 69 6.16 11.79 -0.49
CA VAL A 69 4.98 10.94 -0.30
C VAL A 69 3.75 11.74 -0.69
N PHE A 70 2.82 11.10 -1.39
CA PHE A 70 1.57 11.73 -1.80
C PHE A 70 0.42 11.17 -0.96
N VAL A 71 -0.40 12.06 -0.41
CA VAL A 71 -1.60 11.69 0.34
C VAL A 71 -2.80 12.27 -0.37
N ASN A 72 -3.82 11.45 -0.52
CA ASN A 72 -5.10 11.81 -1.11
C ASN A 72 -6.23 11.39 -0.17
N ILE A 73 -7.22 12.26 0.03
CA ILE A 73 -8.47 11.92 0.71
C ILE A 73 -9.61 12.17 -0.28
N ASP A 74 -10.39 11.13 -0.56
CA ASP A 74 -11.53 11.18 -1.47
C ASP A 74 -11.19 11.74 -2.88
N GLY A 75 -9.94 11.55 -3.31
CA GLY A 75 -9.43 12.04 -4.60
C GLY A 75 -8.91 13.48 -4.58
N GLU A 76 -8.87 14.12 -3.40
CA GLU A 76 -8.23 15.43 -3.20
C GLU A 76 -6.84 15.26 -2.58
N SER A 77 -5.83 15.85 -3.23
CA SER A 77 -4.45 15.88 -2.70
C SER A 77 -4.34 16.86 -1.54
N ILE A 78 -3.54 16.49 -0.54
CA ILE A 78 -3.31 17.27 0.69
C ILE A 78 -1.88 17.76 0.77
#